data_AF-A0A9W7SPP8-F1
#
_entry.id   AF-A0A9W7SPP8-F1
#
_cell.length_a   1.000
_cell.length_b   1.000
_cell.length_c   1.000
_cell.angle_alpha   90.00
_cell.angle_beta   90.00
_cell.angle_gamma   90.00
#
_symmetry.space_group_name_H-M   'P 1'
#
loop_
_entity.id
_entity.type
_entity.pdbx_description
1 polymer ?
#
loop_
_entity_poly.entity_id
_entity_poly.type
_entity_poly.pdbx_seq_one_letter_code
_entity_poly.pdbx_strand_id
1 'polypeptide(L)'
;MGSLANVPLYNFLSCEAALGCKKSHSTSTMKVASIMVAIAACAHAAQVTFDNARRLLFDADGNQIDAYGSKVNYFNERYYLYGNSFSIKGVAFGIKSYSSADLKNWKYEGFLFDPYGSNPCSQSGGCGRPHILYHADSSTYILWANAGTSGYQIATSRSPTGPFAFFNTTAAIDPQFDGLQPADFTVESFGDQAYLVFSALNFADPRAGSIWPPIFQTLHISALTDDWMNTTLVSYPVASNASDLIDQEAESPDIFYRNGWYYVAASNTCGYCNGSIGLLYRSSSIRGPWTRQILSGYSCDGQVEGVLPLQDPVSGDVTNVWHSTSVPGSINVGWGGHIFQPLVFADNGSAQELDCSLNAKFSVNFQAGSSQNASGALSSAGQATPAQAVYTPVCDSDSFELFQTWNVTKSGALESVSINIAASVQTVPLGLTVFKFDSYTDLVAPEYKWTTLGTASYNATKLSYVFNTASVPLTSNATVSAGDLLGIWMDGYDFTPYCHLEYDTGVAIAAAGRSGGRDHDGGNSATDSSYRLFQRGFGQNSWRGLEGKTSPVYERAGKSVRFFVTYA
;
A
#
# COMPACT_ATOMS: atom_id res chain seq x y z
N MET A 1 57.40 16.81 26.12
CA MET A 1 56.56 16.07 27.10
C MET A 1 55.11 16.31 26.71
N GLY A 2 54.24 15.30 26.85
CA GLY A 2 52.91 15.20 26.22
C GLY A 2 51.92 16.32 26.58
N SER A 3 50.68 16.37 26.10
CA SER A 3 49.77 15.30 25.67
C SER A 3 48.50 15.91 25.07
N LEU A 4 48.00 15.26 24.01
CA LEU A 4 46.61 14.96 23.56
C LEU A 4 45.43 15.94 23.70
N ALA A 5 44.76 16.18 22.56
CA ALA A 5 43.30 15.97 22.33
C ALA A 5 42.97 16.11 20.82
N ASN A 6 42.91 15.02 20.05
CA ASN A 6 41.72 14.33 19.52
C ASN A 6 40.62 15.20 18.85
N VAL A 7 40.59 15.17 17.51
CA VAL A 7 39.42 15.46 16.65
C VAL A 7 39.36 14.32 15.61
N PRO A 8 38.19 13.70 15.33
CA PRO A 8 38.12 12.57 14.42
C PRO A 8 38.13 13.01 12.95
N LEU A 9 38.99 12.38 12.16
CA LEU A 9 39.03 12.45 10.69
C LEU A 9 37.88 11.63 10.11
N TYR A 10 37.03 12.28 9.30
CA TYR A 10 36.14 11.58 8.38
C TYR A 10 36.97 10.99 7.24
N ASN A 11 37.01 9.66 7.16
CA ASN A 11 37.57 8.94 6.03
C ASN A 11 36.63 9.07 4.83
N PHE A 12 37.02 9.87 3.83
CA PHE A 12 36.51 9.71 2.48
C PHE A 12 37.31 8.59 1.81
N LEU A 13 36.70 7.42 1.60
CA LEU A 13 37.22 6.44 0.64
C LEU A 13 36.96 6.98 -0.77
N SER A 14 38.01 7.45 -1.43
CA SER A 14 38.02 7.65 -2.88
C SER A 14 38.38 6.33 -3.57
N CYS A 15 37.53 5.86 -4.47
CA CYS A 15 37.81 4.76 -5.37
C CYS A 15 38.76 5.26 -6.49
N GLU A 16 40.06 4.94 -6.39
CA GLU A 16 41.02 5.22 -7.46
C GLU A 16 40.99 4.08 -8.50
N ALA A 17 40.58 4.40 -9.73
CA ALA A 17 40.76 3.53 -10.88
C ALA A 17 42.21 3.65 -11.39
N ALA A 18 43.00 2.59 -11.19
CA ALA A 18 44.36 2.50 -11.73
C ALA A 18 44.35 2.18 -13.23
N LEU A 19 44.63 3.18 -14.07
CA LEU A 19 44.97 2.98 -15.49
C LEU A 19 46.45 3.28 -15.69
N GLY A 20 47.24 2.21 -15.79
CA GLY A 20 48.63 2.29 -16.24
C GLY A 20 48.69 2.55 -17.74
N CYS A 21 49.48 3.53 -18.18
CA CYS A 21 49.95 3.56 -19.56
C CYS A 21 51.32 4.23 -19.72
N LYS A 22 52.16 3.58 -20.54
CA LYS A 22 53.55 3.90 -20.90
C LYS A 22 53.65 5.24 -21.64
N LYS A 23 54.74 5.96 -21.39
CA LYS A 23 55.13 7.18 -22.12
C LYS A 23 55.47 6.88 -23.58
N SER A 24 54.83 7.60 -24.50
CA SER A 24 55.28 7.82 -25.88
C SER A 24 55.00 9.28 -26.25
N HIS A 25 56.04 9.98 -26.73
CA HIS A 25 55.95 11.37 -27.19
C HIS A 25 55.51 11.41 -28.66
N SER A 26 54.42 12.13 -28.96
CA SER A 26 54.23 12.76 -30.26
C SER A 26 53.20 13.89 -30.15
N THR A 27 53.61 15.08 -30.60
CA THR A 27 52.83 16.31 -30.71
C THR A 27 51.85 16.26 -31.88
N SER A 28 50.54 16.45 -31.65
CA SER A 28 49.61 17.04 -32.63
C SER A 28 48.21 17.31 -32.05
N THR A 29 47.75 18.56 -32.25
CA THR A 29 46.36 19.04 -32.38
C THR A 29 45.32 18.62 -31.34
N MET A 30 45.03 19.54 -30.41
CA MET A 30 43.88 19.53 -29.49
C MET A 30 42.55 19.46 -30.26
N LYS A 31 41.92 18.29 -30.30
CA LYS A 31 40.46 18.15 -30.40
C LYS A 31 39.93 18.04 -28.98
N VAL A 32 39.13 19.01 -28.55
CA VAL A 32 38.37 18.93 -27.29
C VAL A 32 37.31 17.86 -27.49
N ALA A 33 37.63 16.63 -27.10
CA ALA A 33 36.63 15.59 -26.91
C ALA A 33 35.95 15.86 -25.57
N SER A 34 34.67 16.25 -25.61
CA SER A 34 33.82 16.26 -24.42
C SER A 34 33.72 14.83 -23.90
N ILE A 35 34.55 14.49 -22.92
CA ILE A 35 34.38 13.27 -22.14
C ILE A 35 33.15 13.51 -21.26
N MET A 36 31.99 13.01 -21.69
CA MET A 36 30.90 12.74 -20.76
C MET A 36 31.42 11.64 -19.82
N VAL A 37 31.86 12.04 -18.63
CA VAL A 37 31.99 11.10 -17.52
C VAL A 37 30.55 10.71 -17.19
N ALA A 38 30.12 9.53 -17.64
CA ALA A 38 28.96 8.87 -17.08
C ALA A 38 29.32 8.58 -15.62
N ILE A 39 28.84 9.42 -14.70
CA ILE A 39 28.82 9.08 -13.29
C ILE A 39 27.88 7.89 -13.21
N ALA A 40 28.43 6.68 -13.14
CA ALA A 40 27.66 5.52 -12.75
C ALA A 40 27.08 5.86 -11.37
N ALA A 41 25.78 6.11 -11.32
CA ALA A 41 25.08 6.26 -10.04
C ALA A 41 25.36 4.96 -9.27
N CYS A 42 26.08 5.06 -8.15
CA CYS A 42 26.29 3.89 -7.31
C CYS A 42 24.91 3.43 -6.85
N ALA A 43 24.55 2.18 -7.12
CA ALA A 43 23.36 1.57 -6.58
C ALA A 43 23.46 1.62 -5.05
N HIS A 44 22.50 2.30 -4.41
CA HIS A 44 22.52 2.48 -2.96
C HIS A 44 21.81 1.28 -2.31
N ALA A 45 22.53 0.54 -1.48
CA ALA A 45 21.92 -0.53 -0.68
C ALA A 45 20.99 0.07 0.39
N ALA A 46 19.80 -0.50 0.53
CA ALA A 46 18.86 -0.18 1.58
C ALA A 46 18.21 -1.45 2.15
N GLN A 47 17.49 -1.29 3.25
CA GLN A 47 16.74 -2.38 3.88
C GLN A 47 15.34 -1.92 4.25
N VAL A 48 14.34 -2.73 3.91
CA VAL A 48 12.93 -2.56 4.29
C VAL A 48 12.53 -3.68 5.24
N THR A 49 11.66 -3.38 6.20
CA THR A 49 11.04 -4.39 7.06
C THR A 49 9.55 -4.41 6.81
N PHE A 50 9.06 -5.55 6.34
CA PHE A 50 7.65 -5.84 6.18
C PHE A 50 7.10 -6.48 7.46
N ASP A 51 5.84 -6.23 7.78
CA ASP A 51 5.16 -6.64 9.01
C ASP A 51 3.74 -7.06 8.66
N ASN A 52 3.31 -8.23 9.12
CA ASN A 52 1.99 -8.78 8.81
C ASN A 52 0.82 -8.04 9.49
N ALA A 53 1.06 -7.42 10.64
CA ALA A 53 0.01 -6.67 11.33
C ALA A 53 -0.23 -5.30 10.69
N ARG A 54 0.81 -4.68 10.12
CA ARG A 54 0.70 -3.35 9.51
C ARG A 54 0.32 -3.43 8.04
N ARG A 55 -0.99 -3.50 7.79
CA ARG A 55 -1.56 -3.62 6.44
C ARG A 55 -1.78 -2.27 5.76
N LEU A 56 -2.26 -1.26 6.48
CA LEU A 56 -2.49 0.07 5.89
C LEU A 56 -1.17 0.81 5.65
N LEU A 57 -0.99 1.29 4.42
CA LEU A 57 0.12 2.16 4.03
C LEU A 57 -0.40 3.58 3.77
N PHE A 58 0.48 4.57 3.94
CA PHE A 58 0.14 5.99 3.75
C PHE A 58 1.18 6.66 2.87
N ASP A 59 0.73 7.62 2.06
CA ASP A 59 1.62 8.48 1.28
C ASP A 59 2.23 9.59 2.16
N ALA A 60 3.14 10.37 1.56
CA ALA A 60 3.85 11.47 2.22
C ALA A 60 2.94 12.60 2.70
N ASP A 61 1.71 12.70 2.19
CA ASP A 61 0.68 13.63 2.66
C ASP A 61 -0.21 13.03 3.76
N GLY A 62 -0.05 11.73 4.04
CA GLY A 62 -0.75 11.00 5.07
C GLY A 62 -2.09 10.41 4.63
N ASN A 63 -2.38 10.39 3.33
CA ASN A 63 -3.54 9.70 2.78
C ASN A 63 -3.27 8.20 2.70
N GLN A 64 -4.31 7.39 2.83
CA GLN A 64 -4.19 5.95 2.60
C GLN A 64 -3.74 5.69 1.16
N ILE A 65 -2.77 4.80 1.00
CA ILE A 65 -2.44 4.24 -0.32
C ILE A 65 -3.63 3.38 -0.76
N ASP A 66 -4.33 3.88 -1.77
CA ASP A 66 -5.51 3.28 -2.40
C ASP A 66 -5.10 2.75 -3.77
N ALA A 67 -4.72 1.48 -3.79
CA ALA A 67 -4.24 0.76 -4.97
C ALA A 67 -4.61 -0.73 -4.86
N TYR A 68 -5.81 -1.11 -5.27
CA TYR A 68 -6.24 -2.53 -5.30
C TYR A 68 -5.85 -3.22 -6.61
N GLY A 69 -5.72 -4.54 -6.60
CA GLY A 69 -5.30 -5.35 -7.75
C GLY A 69 -3.88 -4.98 -8.18
N SER A 70 -3.02 -4.66 -7.22
CA SER A 70 -1.82 -3.86 -7.49
C SER A 70 -0.58 -4.66 -7.88
N LYS A 71 0.37 -4.00 -8.55
CA LYS A 71 1.73 -4.52 -8.74
C LYS A 71 2.74 -3.42 -8.46
N VAL A 72 3.85 -3.80 -7.81
CA VAL A 72 5.01 -2.93 -7.63
C VAL A 72 6.02 -3.22 -8.73
N ASN A 73 6.35 -2.21 -9.54
CA ASN A 73 7.38 -2.30 -10.56
C ASN A 73 8.58 -1.41 -10.21
N TYR A 74 9.77 -1.78 -10.65
CA TYR A 74 10.95 -0.92 -10.58
C TYR A 74 11.26 -0.36 -11.97
N PHE A 75 11.03 0.93 -12.17
CA PHE A 75 11.28 1.63 -13.43
C PHE A 75 12.13 2.87 -13.18
N ASN A 76 13.10 3.14 -14.06
CA ASN A 76 13.94 4.35 -14.01
C ASN A 76 14.44 4.69 -12.60
N GLU A 77 15.01 3.67 -11.92
CA GLU A 77 15.56 3.80 -10.57
C GLU A 77 14.55 4.23 -9.49
N ARG A 78 13.26 3.88 -9.65
CA ARG A 78 12.20 4.12 -8.66
C ARG A 78 11.23 2.94 -8.61
N TYR A 79 10.66 2.71 -7.43
CA TYR A 79 9.56 1.78 -7.24
C TYR A 79 8.24 2.50 -7.52
N TYR A 80 7.36 1.85 -8.27
CA TYR A 80 6.03 2.34 -8.58
C TYR A 80 4.98 1.31 -8.19
N LEU A 81 3.96 1.75 -7.48
CA LEU A 81 2.80 0.96 -7.10
C LEU A 81 1.59 1.47 -7.89
N TYR A 82 0.96 0.58 -8.64
CA TYR A 82 -0.21 0.88 -9.47
C TYR A 82 -1.40 0.06 -9.00
N GLY A 83 -2.58 0.65 -8.92
CA GLY A 83 -3.79 -0.11 -8.58
C GLY A 83 -5.08 0.70 -8.76
N ASN A 84 -6.20 -0.03 -8.76
CA ASN A 84 -7.53 0.58 -8.83
C ASN A 84 -7.82 1.39 -7.58
N SER A 85 -8.43 2.55 -7.77
CA SER A 85 -8.81 3.44 -6.66
C SER A 85 -10.27 3.26 -6.27
N PHE A 86 -10.54 3.18 -4.97
CA PHE A 86 -11.89 3.14 -4.39
C PHE A 86 -12.26 4.47 -3.73
N SER A 87 -11.31 5.39 -3.61
CA SER A 87 -11.42 6.65 -2.87
C SER A 87 -12.57 7.59 -3.27
N ILE A 88 -13.04 7.55 -4.53
CA ILE A 88 -13.98 8.54 -5.08
C ILE A 88 -15.43 8.06 -5.06
N LYS A 89 -15.69 6.79 -5.39
CA LYS A 89 -17.05 6.25 -5.55
C LYS A 89 -17.38 5.08 -4.62
N GLY A 90 -16.42 4.64 -3.79
CA GLY A 90 -16.56 3.40 -3.00
C GLY A 90 -16.50 2.12 -3.84
N VAL A 91 -16.31 2.25 -5.15
CA VAL A 91 -16.09 1.18 -6.13
C VAL A 91 -14.90 1.56 -7.00
N ALA A 92 -14.30 0.58 -7.68
CA ALA A 92 -13.16 0.79 -8.56
C ALA A 92 -13.43 1.93 -9.56
N PHE A 93 -12.58 2.96 -9.50
CA PHE A 93 -12.71 4.18 -10.28
C PHE A 93 -11.33 4.78 -10.56
N GLY A 94 -10.84 4.54 -11.78
CA GLY A 94 -9.51 4.95 -12.21
C GLY A 94 -8.39 4.07 -11.63
N ILE A 95 -7.18 4.28 -12.15
CA ILE A 95 -5.95 3.63 -11.67
C ILE A 95 -5.04 4.71 -11.11
N LYS A 96 -4.73 4.63 -9.82
CA LYS A 96 -3.76 5.52 -9.16
C LYS A 96 -2.35 4.98 -9.30
N SER A 97 -1.38 5.89 -9.22
CA SER A 97 0.04 5.57 -9.18
C SER A 97 0.71 6.23 -7.98
N TYR A 98 1.61 5.49 -7.35
CA TYR A 98 2.46 5.97 -6.26
C TYR A 98 3.91 5.62 -6.58
N SER A 99 4.86 6.44 -6.15
CA SER A 99 6.29 6.18 -6.34
C SER A 99 7.08 6.26 -5.04
N SER A 100 8.14 5.45 -4.92
CA SER A 100 9.02 5.44 -3.75
C SER A 100 10.47 5.15 -4.15
N ALA A 101 11.42 5.75 -3.42
CA ALA A 101 12.83 5.40 -3.52
C ALA A 101 13.22 4.27 -2.55
N ASP A 102 12.45 4.06 -1.48
CA ASP A 102 12.84 3.23 -0.35
C ASP A 102 11.76 2.23 0.11
N LEU A 103 10.67 2.09 -0.66
CA LEU A 103 9.49 1.25 -0.38
C LEU A 103 8.74 1.62 0.92
N LYS A 104 9.09 2.75 1.54
CA LYS A 104 8.51 3.23 2.80
C LYS A 104 7.81 4.57 2.62
N ASN A 105 8.48 5.51 1.97
CA ASN A 105 7.99 6.85 1.72
C ASN A 105 7.42 6.90 0.30
N TRP A 106 6.10 6.85 0.21
CA TRP A 106 5.37 6.84 -1.06
C TRP A 106 4.87 8.25 -1.40
N LYS A 107 5.08 8.67 -2.64
CA LYS A 107 4.49 9.87 -3.23
C LYS A 107 3.30 9.48 -4.08
N TYR A 108 2.16 10.13 -3.92
CA TYR A 108 1.08 10.03 -4.90
C TYR A 108 1.46 10.78 -6.19
N GLU A 109 1.44 10.07 -7.32
CA GLU A 109 1.82 10.63 -8.63
C GLU A 109 0.60 11.00 -9.50
N GLY A 110 -0.61 10.72 -9.03
CA GLY A 110 -1.85 10.97 -9.77
C GLY A 110 -2.48 9.72 -10.36
N PHE A 111 -3.57 9.92 -11.09
CA PHE A 111 -4.18 8.88 -11.91
C PHE A 111 -3.39 8.68 -13.20
N LEU A 112 -3.32 7.43 -13.68
CA LEU A 112 -2.64 7.10 -14.94
C LEU A 112 -3.34 7.68 -16.18
N PHE A 113 -4.61 8.05 -16.08
CA PHE A 113 -5.42 8.70 -17.11
C PHE A 113 -6.52 9.50 -16.42
N ASP A 114 -7.25 10.36 -17.14
CA ASP A 114 -8.40 11.07 -16.56
C ASP A 114 -9.57 10.10 -16.32
N PRO A 115 -9.92 9.76 -15.06
CA PRO A 115 -11.01 8.82 -14.78
C PRO A 115 -12.40 9.45 -15.00
N TYR A 116 -12.48 10.79 -15.09
CA TYR A 116 -13.73 11.51 -15.35
C TYR A 116 -13.98 11.72 -16.85
N GLY A 117 -12.94 11.62 -17.67
CA GLY A 117 -13.02 11.69 -19.12
C GLY A 117 -13.62 10.44 -19.75
N SER A 118 -13.84 10.49 -21.07
CA SER A 118 -14.23 9.31 -21.84
C SER A 118 -13.07 8.31 -21.89
N ASN A 119 -13.27 7.14 -21.29
CA ASN A 119 -12.28 6.06 -21.25
C ASN A 119 -12.97 4.69 -21.19
N PRO A 120 -12.31 3.61 -21.64
CA PRO A 120 -12.90 2.27 -21.64
C PRO A 120 -13.06 1.67 -20.23
N CYS A 121 -12.41 2.23 -19.21
CA CYS A 121 -12.47 1.76 -17.82
C CYS A 121 -13.79 2.06 -17.11
N SER A 122 -14.69 2.82 -17.74
CA SER A 122 -16.06 3.03 -17.26
C SER A 122 -16.99 1.82 -17.48
N GLN A 123 -16.53 0.81 -18.23
CA GLN A 123 -17.26 -0.42 -18.52
C GLN A 123 -17.11 -1.48 -17.40
N SER A 124 -17.73 -2.64 -17.55
CA SER A 124 -17.84 -3.68 -16.50
C SER A 124 -16.50 -4.14 -15.91
N GLY A 125 -15.40 -4.08 -16.67
CA GLY A 125 -14.08 -4.49 -16.19
C GLY A 125 -13.39 -3.52 -15.25
N GLY A 126 -13.85 -2.26 -15.16
CA GLY A 126 -13.28 -1.24 -14.26
C GLY A 126 -11.80 -0.93 -14.48
N CYS A 127 -11.18 -1.45 -15.56
CA CYS A 127 -9.73 -1.57 -15.71
C CYS A 127 -9.07 -2.21 -14.48
N GLY A 128 -9.64 -3.32 -14.01
CA GLY A 128 -9.14 -4.09 -12.88
C GLY A 128 -7.73 -4.62 -13.10
N ARG A 129 -6.98 -4.76 -11.99
CA ARG A 129 -5.68 -5.43 -11.91
C ARG A 129 -4.64 -4.89 -12.92
N PRO A 130 -4.29 -3.60 -12.85
CA PRO A 130 -3.41 -2.96 -13.82
C PRO A 130 -1.97 -3.49 -13.75
N HIS A 131 -1.41 -3.82 -14.91
CA HIS A 131 -0.01 -4.23 -15.06
C HIS A 131 0.67 -3.38 -16.12
N ILE A 132 1.92 -2.98 -15.87
CA ILE A 132 2.68 -2.14 -16.80
C ILE A 132 3.97 -2.86 -17.20
N LEU A 133 4.22 -2.92 -18.50
CA LEU A 133 5.51 -3.31 -19.09
C LEU A 133 6.23 -2.07 -19.61
N TYR A 134 7.57 -2.10 -19.60
CA TYR A 134 8.38 -1.11 -20.31
C TYR A 134 9.05 -1.75 -21.52
N HIS A 135 8.64 -1.35 -22.72
CA HIS A 135 9.20 -1.82 -23.98
C HIS A 135 10.37 -0.90 -24.41
N ALA A 136 11.60 -1.39 -24.23
CA ALA A 136 12.82 -0.60 -24.36
C ALA A 136 13.04 -0.03 -25.77
N ASP A 137 12.86 -0.85 -26.81
CA ASP A 137 13.11 -0.46 -28.20
C ASP A 137 12.23 0.70 -28.66
N SER A 138 10.98 0.70 -28.19
CA SER A 138 10.06 1.79 -28.45
C SER A 138 10.13 2.87 -27.39
N SER A 139 10.78 2.67 -26.24
CA SER A 139 10.76 3.55 -25.05
C SER A 139 9.33 3.90 -24.61
N THR A 140 8.51 2.86 -24.45
CA THR A 140 7.07 2.99 -24.16
C THR A 140 6.67 2.17 -22.95
N TYR A 141 5.88 2.76 -22.06
CA TYR A 141 5.16 2.05 -21.01
C TYR A 141 3.83 1.56 -21.58
N ILE A 142 3.54 0.28 -21.40
CA ILE A 142 2.34 -0.39 -21.92
C ILE A 142 1.53 -0.85 -20.72
N LEU A 143 0.41 -0.17 -20.48
CA LEU A 143 -0.58 -0.55 -19.47
C LEU A 143 -1.51 -1.61 -20.05
N TRP A 144 -1.63 -2.71 -19.34
CA TRP A 144 -2.66 -3.73 -19.50
C TRP A 144 -3.66 -3.62 -18.35
N ALA A 145 -4.95 -3.75 -18.63
CA ALA A 145 -6.00 -3.76 -17.60
C ALA A 145 -7.20 -4.62 -18.03
N ASN A 146 -7.96 -5.13 -17.06
CA ASN A 146 -9.12 -5.98 -17.32
C ASN A 146 -10.23 -5.20 -18.06
N ALA A 147 -10.72 -5.74 -19.19
CA ALA A 147 -11.80 -5.15 -19.98
C ALA A 147 -13.21 -5.59 -19.53
N GLY A 148 -13.33 -6.70 -18.81
CA GLY A 148 -14.58 -7.25 -18.25
C GLY A 148 -15.47 -8.01 -19.24
N THR A 149 -15.16 -8.00 -20.54
CA THR A 149 -15.95 -8.70 -21.57
C THR A 149 -15.07 -9.43 -22.58
N SER A 150 -14.22 -8.69 -23.31
CA SER A 150 -13.40 -9.24 -24.39
C SER A 150 -11.95 -8.81 -24.25
N GLY A 151 -11.09 -9.75 -23.85
CA GLY A 151 -9.66 -9.54 -23.74
C GLY A 151 -9.27 -8.48 -22.70
N TYR A 152 -8.21 -7.73 -23.01
CA TYR A 152 -7.61 -6.76 -22.09
C TYR A 152 -7.48 -5.37 -22.72
N GLN A 153 -7.75 -4.32 -21.94
CA GLN A 153 -7.52 -2.95 -22.35
C GLN A 153 -6.03 -2.67 -22.42
N ILE A 154 -5.60 -1.99 -23.49
CA ILE A 154 -4.22 -1.56 -23.69
C ILE A 154 -4.18 -0.04 -23.72
N ALA A 155 -3.19 0.54 -23.04
CA ALA A 155 -2.86 1.95 -23.17
C ALA A 155 -1.35 2.16 -23.16
N THR A 156 -0.88 3.25 -23.75
CA THR A 156 0.56 3.56 -23.78
C THR A 156 0.88 4.94 -23.24
N SER A 157 2.09 5.08 -22.69
CA SER A 157 2.67 6.36 -22.29
C SER A 157 4.19 6.39 -22.48
N ARG A 158 4.76 7.59 -22.52
CA ARG A 158 6.21 7.82 -22.43
C ARG A 158 6.70 7.97 -20.99
N SER A 159 5.78 7.99 -20.04
CA SER A 159 6.05 8.15 -18.61
C SER A 159 5.48 6.97 -17.82
N PRO A 160 6.16 6.48 -16.76
CA PRO A 160 5.61 5.45 -15.87
C PRO A 160 4.38 5.93 -15.08
N THR A 161 4.10 7.24 -15.05
CA THR A 161 2.96 7.84 -14.33
C THR A 161 1.90 8.42 -15.27
N GLY A 162 2.04 8.19 -16.58
CA GLY A 162 1.09 8.66 -17.58
C GLY A 162 1.28 10.14 -17.99
N PRO A 163 0.24 10.75 -18.62
CA PRO A 163 -1.05 10.12 -18.92
C PRO A 163 -0.90 8.98 -19.94
N PHE A 164 -1.70 7.94 -19.78
CA PHE A 164 -1.82 6.80 -20.68
C PHE A 164 -2.95 7.03 -21.69
N ALA A 165 -2.68 6.73 -22.95
CA ALA A 165 -3.66 6.82 -24.04
C ALA A 165 -4.13 5.41 -24.43
N PHE A 166 -5.43 5.14 -24.30
CA PHE A 166 -6.03 3.85 -24.62
C PHE A 166 -6.11 3.62 -26.13
N PHE A 167 -5.94 2.36 -26.54
CA PHE A 167 -6.32 1.92 -27.87
C PHE A 167 -7.84 1.72 -27.96
N ASN A 168 -8.37 1.79 -29.18
CA ASN A 168 -9.80 1.57 -29.43
C ASN A 168 -10.20 0.08 -29.40
N THR A 169 -9.22 -0.82 -29.43
CA THR A 169 -9.41 -2.27 -29.43
C THR A 169 -8.70 -2.88 -28.24
N THR A 170 -9.27 -3.95 -27.71
CA THR A 170 -8.64 -4.77 -26.68
C THR A 170 -7.64 -5.76 -27.28
N ALA A 171 -6.64 -6.14 -26.49
CA ALA A 171 -5.81 -7.31 -26.79
C ALA A 171 -6.66 -8.57 -26.67
N ALA A 172 -6.69 -9.38 -27.71
CA ALA A 172 -7.46 -10.62 -27.74
C ALA A 172 -6.73 -11.73 -26.98
N ILE A 173 -7.49 -12.74 -26.55
CA ILE A 173 -6.95 -13.99 -26.00
C ILE A 173 -7.19 -15.13 -26.98
N ASP A 174 -6.73 -16.33 -26.64
CA ASP A 174 -6.94 -17.53 -27.45
C ASP A 174 -8.45 -17.76 -27.73
N PRO A 175 -8.88 -17.91 -29.00
CA PRO A 175 -10.28 -18.12 -29.37
C PRO A 175 -10.93 -19.36 -28.75
N GLN A 176 -10.16 -20.30 -28.17
CA GLN A 176 -10.74 -21.40 -27.40
C GLN A 176 -11.56 -20.91 -26.17
N PHE A 177 -11.34 -19.66 -25.72
CA PHE A 177 -12.10 -19.01 -24.65
C PHE A 177 -13.26 -18.16 -25.17
N ASP A 178 -13.59 -18.22 -26.48
CA ASP A 178 -14.76 -17.55 -27.02
C ASP A 178 -16.03 -17.99 -26.28
N GLY A 179 -16.79 -17.02 -25.77
CA GLY A 179 -17.99 -17.26 -24.97
C GLY A 179 -17.74 -17.45 -23.47
N LEU A 180 -16.47 -17.47 -23.03
CA LEU A 180 -16.08 -17.35 -21.62
C LEU A 180 -15.78 -15.89 -21.29
N GLN A 181 -15.68 -15.57 -20.00
CA GLN A 181 -15.36 -14.22 -19.54
C GLN A 181 -13.89 -14.14 -19.07
N PRO A 182 -13.01 -13.44 -19.80
CA PRO A 182 -11.65 -13.15 -19.33
C PRO A 182 -11.70 -12.39 -18.00
N ALA A 183 -10.83 -12.76 -17.07
CA ALA A 183 -10.83 -12.23 -15.72
C ALA A 183 -9.41 -11.80 -15.32
N ASP A 184 -8.97 -12.18 -14.13
CA ASP A 184 -7.69 -11.78 -13.56
C ASP A 184 -6.51 -12.20 -14.42
N PHE A 185 -5.50 -11.36 -14.46
CA PHE A 185 -4.34 -11.57 -15.31
C PHE A 185 -3.10 -10.86 -14.78
N THR A 186 -1.94 -11.24 -15.30
CA THR A 186 -0.68 -10.49 -15.23
C THR A 186 -0.03 -10.45 -16.60
N VAL A 187 0.86 -9.49 -16.80
CA VAL A 187 1.84 -9.52 -17.88
C VAL A 187 3.25 -9.34 -17.32
N GLU A 188 4.22 -10.05 -17.91
CA GLU A 188 5.63 -9.92 -17.56
C GLU A 188 6.52 -10.21 -18.78
N SER A 189 7.70 -9.60 -18.82
CA SER A 189 8.71 -9.88 -19.84
C SER A 189 9.91 -10.65 -19.30
N PHE A 190 10.45 -11.53 -20.13
CA PHE A 190 11.67 -12.30 -19.89
C PHE A 190 12.60 -12.12 -21.09
N GLY A 191 13.43 -11.08 -21.03
CA GLY A 191 14.27 -10.67 -22.15
C GLY A 191 13.45 -9.92 -23.21
N ASP A 192 13.49 -10.41 -24.45
CA ASP A 192 12.77 -9.88 -25.61
C ASP A 192 11.34 -10.41 -25.74
N GLN A 193 10.99 -11.45 -24.98
CA GLN A 193 9.67 -12.06 -24.98
C GLN A 193 8.84 -11.57 -23.80
N ALA A 194 7.54 -11.39 -24.03
CA ALA A 194 6.57 -11.10 -22.99
C ALA A 194 5.41 -12.08 -23.02
N TYR A 195 4.77 -12.26 -21.87
CA TYR A 195 3.73 -13.25 -21.66
C TYR A 195 2.56 -12.66 -20.89
N LEU A 196 1.36 -13.08 -21.26
CA LEU A 196 0.12 -12.91 -20.50
C LEU A 196 -0.17 -14.20 -19.76
N VAL A 197 -0.36 -14.14 -18.44
CA VAL A 197 -1.05 -15.20 -17.69
C VAL A 197 -2.43 -14.69 -17.32
N PHE A 198 -3.48 -15.42 -17.67
CA PHE A 198 -4.85 -15.00 -17.46
C PHE A 198 -5.73 -16.13 -16.95
N SER A 199 -6.79 -15.77 -16.22
CA SER A 199 -7.90 -16.66 -15.92
C SER A 199 -9.12 -16.37 -16.81
N ALA A 200 -9.94 -17.39 -17.03
CA ALA A 200 -11.20 -17.27 -17.74
C ALA A 200 -12.34 -17.90 -16.94
N LEU A 201 -13.31 -17.06 -16.56
CA LEU A 201 -14.52 -17.45 -15.85
C LEU A 201 -15.45 -18.25 -16.79
N ASN A 202 -15.85 -19.42 -16.32
CA ASN A 202 -16.74 -20.33 -17.03
C ASN A 202 -18.09 -20.47 -16.33
N PHE A 203 -18.96 -19.49 -16.58
CA PHE A 203 -20.36 -19.53 -16.12
C PHE A 203 -21.21 -20.57 -16.85
N ALA A 204 -20.70 -21.17 -17.94
CA ALA A 204 -21.39 -22.18 -18.72
C ALA A 204 -21.00 -23.62 -18.31
N ASP A 205 -20.10 -23.80 -17.34
CA ASP A 205 -19.78 -25.12 -16.81
C ASP A 205 -21.08 -25.79 -16.28
N PRO A 206 -21.36 -27.07 -16.61
CA PRO A 206 -22.57 -27.74 -16.14
C PRO A 206 -22.66 -27.86 -14.61
N ARG A 207 -21.56 -27.64 -13.90
CA ARG A 207 -21.49 -27.59 -12.44
C ARG A 207 -21.62 -26.17 -11.87
N ALA A 208 -21.63 -25.13 -12.71
CA ALA A 208 -21.76 -23.74 -12.26
C ALA A 208 -23.04 -23.55 -11.41
N GLY A 209 -22.97 -22.69 -10.41
CA GLY A 209 -24.03 -22.53 -9.41
C GLY A 209 -24.05 -23.61 -8.33
N SER A 210 -23.04 -24.50 -8.28
CA SER A 210 -22.88 -25.40 -7.14
C SER A 210 -22.61 -24.61 -5.85
N ILE A 211 -22.86 -25.23 -4.69
CA ILE A 211 -22.58 -24.58 -3.40
C ILE A 211 -21.07 -24.35 -3.23
N TRP A 212 -20.25 -25.26 -3.76
CA TRP A 212 -18.80 -25.24 -3.57
C TRP A 212 -18.08 -25.99 -4.71
N PRO A 213 -17.50 -25.29 -5.71
CA PRO A 213 -17.52 -23.84 -5.89
C PRO A 213 -18.69 -23.33 -6.75
N PRO A 214 -19.13 -22.07 -6.55
CA PRO A 214 -20.20 -21.49 -7.36
C PRO A 214 -19.78 -21.18 -8.79
N ILE A 215 -18.49 -20.93 -9.03
CA ILE A 215 -17.93 -20.52 -10.32
C ILE A 215 -16.63 -21.29 -10.57
N PHE A 216 -16.36 -21.62 -11.84
CA PHE A 216 -15.13 -22.29 -12.26
C PHE A 216 -14.31 -21.36 -13.14
N GLN A 217 -12.98 -21.38 -12.99
CA GLN A 217 -12.04 -20.70 -13.87
C GLN A 217 -10.67 -21.37 -13.87
N THR A 218 -9.96 -21.31 -14.99
CA THR A 218 -8.63 -21.93 -15.13
C THR A 218 -7.62 -20.90 -15.60
N LEU A 219 -6.36 -21.06 -15.17
CA LEU A 219 -5.25 -20.23 -15.61
C LEU A 219 -4.63 -20.75 -16.90
N HIS A 220 -4.28 -19.83 -17.78
CA HIS A 220 -3.60 -20.07 -19.06
C HIS A 220 -2.52 -19.03 -19.30
N ILE A 221 -1.51 -19.41 -20.07
CA ILE A 221 -0.40 -18.53 -20.45
C ILE A 221 -0.26 -18.44 -21.96
N SER A 222 -0.16 -17.22 -22.48
CA SER A 222 0.01 -16.90 -23.89
C SER A 222 1.21 -15.99 -24.08
N ALA A 223 1.96 -16.20 -25.17
CA ALA A 223 2.99 -15.24 -25.57
C ALA A 223 2.32 -13.97 -26.10
N LEU A 224 2.99 -12.83 -25.93
CA LEU A 224 2.60 -11.57 -26.55
C LEU A 224 3.22 -11.43 -27.95
N THR A 225 2.61 -10.61 -28.79
CA THR A 225 3.20 -10.13 -30.06
C THR A 225 4.46 -9.31 -29.78
N ASP A 226 5.33 -9.11 -30.78
CA ASP A 226 6.62 -8.41 -30.61
C ASP A 226 6.49 -6.98 -30.06
N ASP A 227 5.36 -6.31 -30.30
CA ASP A 227 5.07 -4.97 -29.74
C ASP A 227 4.53 -5.00 -28.30
N TRP A 228 4.32 -6.20 -27.75
CA TRP A 228 3.73 -6.49 -26.44
C TRP A 228 2.34 -5.89 -26.22
N MET A 229 1.58 -5.62 -27.29
CA MET A 229 0.25 -5.00 -27.24
C MET A 229 -0.89 -5.95 -27.64
N ASN A 230 -0.60 -7.21 -27.94
CA ASN A 230 -1.60 -8.26 -28.17
C ASN A 230 -1.04 -9.65 -27.83
N THR A 231 -1.88 -10.68 -27.78
CA THR A 231 -1.42 -12.07 -27.63
C THR A 231 -1.17 -12.72 -29.00
N THR A 232 -0.44 -13.85 -28.99
CA THR A 232 -0.31 -14.71 -30.18
C THR A 232 -1.52 -15.60 -30.43
N LEU A 233 -2.63 -15.39 -29.71
CA LEU A 233 -3.90 -16.15 -29.81
C LEU A 233 -3.77 -17.66 -29.53
N VAL A 234 -2.66 -18.09 -28.93
CA VAL A 234 -2.41 -19.48 -28.53
C VAL A 234 -1.99 -19.47 -27.08
N SER A 235 -2.67 -20.25 -26.25
CA SER A 235 -2.32 -20.39 -24.83
C SER A 235 -2.13 -21.84 -24.39
N TYR A 236 -1.46 -22.01 -23.24
CA TYR A 236 -1.21 -23.29 -22.60
C TYR A 236 -1.74 -23.25 -21.16
N PRO A 237 -2.26 -24.36 -20.62
CA PRO A 237 -2.80 -24.39 -19.27
C PRO A 237 -1.68 -24.20 -18.21
N VAL A 238 -1.97 -23.38 -17.21
CA VAL A 238 -1.21 -23.29 -15.96
C VAL A 238 -1.98 -24.07 -14.90
N ALA A 239 -1.84 -25.39 -14.94
CA ALA A 239 -2.52 -26.31 -14.05
C ALA A 239 -1.59 -27.46 -13.66
N SER A 240 -1.77 -28.02 -12.47
CA SER A 240 -1.02 -29.19 -12.03
C SER A 240 -1.52 -30.46 -12.73
N ASN A 241 -0.74 -31.54 -12.64
CA ASN A 241 -1.19 -32.86 -13.10
C ASN A 241 -2.41 -33.40 -12.34
N ALA A 242 -2.75 -32.84 -11.16
CA ALA A 242 -3.95 -33.22 -10.44
C ALA A 242 -5.23 -32.75 -11.17
N SER A 243 -5.17 -31.57 -11.83
CA SER A 243 -6.28 -30.98 -12.58
C SER A 243 -7.60 -30.96 -11.77
N ASP A 244 -7.48 -30.73 -10.47
CA ASP A 244 -8.56 -30.80 -9.49
C ASP A 244 -9.29 -29.44 -9.32
N LEU A 245 -10.17 -29.35 -8.32
CA LEU A 245 -10.92 -28.11 -8.06
C LEU A 245 -10.01 -26.90 -7.77
N ILE A 246 -8.85 -27.10 -7.14
CA ILE A 246 -7.92 -26.00 -6.88
C ILE A 246 -7.38 -25.43 -8.20
N ASP A 247 -7.11 -26.27 -9.20
CA ASP A 247 -6.69 -25.81 -10.53
C ASP A 247 -7.86 -25.19 -11.34
N GLN A 248 -9.10 -25.60 -11.04
CA GLN A 248 -10.34 -25.11 -11.67
C GLN A 248 -10.96 -23.91 -10.97
N GLU A 249 -10.26 -23.33 -10.00
CA GLU A 249 -10.61 -22.10 -9.32
C GLU A 249 -9.43 -21.14 -9.24
N ALA A 250 -8.37 -21.33 -10.01
CA ALA A 250 -7.17 -20.48 -9.92
C ALA A 250 -7.39 -19.11 -10.61
N GLU A 251 -7.07 -18.03 -9.90
CA GLU A 251 -7.18 -16.64 -10.35
C GLU A 251 -5.99 -15.80 -9.84
N SER A 252 -6.06 -14.48 -10.04
CA SER A 252 -5.08 -13.49 -9.56
C SER A 252 -3.60 -13.84 -9.84
N PRO A 253 -3.22 -14.21 -11.08
CA PRO A 253 -1.88 -14.70 -11.33
C PRO A 253 -0.82 -13.59 -11.25
N ASP A 254 0.40 -13.89 -10.81
CA ASP A 254 1.60 -13.14 -11.18
C ASP A 254 2.72 -14.10 -11.57
N ILE A 255 3.59 -13.73 -12.50
CA ILE A 255 4.60 -14.62 -13.06
C ILE A 255 6.00 -14.05 -12.85
N PHE A 256 6.94 -14.90 -12.45
CA PHE A 256 8.35 -14.54 -12.31
C PHE A 256 9.26 -15.72 -12.67
N TYR A 257 10.53 -15.42 -12.96
CA TYR A 257 11.54 -16.43 -13.29
C TYR A 257 12.67 -16.42 -12.26
N ARG A 258 13.06 -17.60 -11.79
CA ARG A 258 14.16 -17.76 -10.84
C ARG A 258 14.86 -19.10 -11.00
N ASN A 259 16.19 -19.06 -11.11
CA ASN A 259 17.08 -20.24 -11.06
C ASN A 259 16.64 -21.41 -11.96
N GLY A 260 16.30 -21.13 -13.22
CA GLY A 260 15.90 -22.18 -14.17
C GLY A 260 14.40 -22.48 -14.20
N TRP A 261 13.59 -21.84 -13.33
CA TRP A 261 12.17 -22.12 -13.18
C TRP A 261 11.33 -20.87 -13.43
N TYR A 262 10.24 -21.05 -14.18
CA TYR A 262 9.11 -20.14 -14.18
C TYR A 262 8.21 -20.47 -12.99
N TYR A 263 7.70 -19.43 -12.35
CA TYR A 263 6.72 -19.52 -11.28
C TYR A 263 5.50 -18.70 -11.62
N VAL A 264 4.31 -19.23 -11.33
CA VAL A 264 3.07 -18.46 -11.33
C VAL A 264 2.51 -18.48 -9.90
N ALA A 265 2.57 -17.34 -9.22
CA ALA A 265 1.81 -17.11 -8.01
C ALA A 265 0.35 -16.89 -8.39
N ALA A 266 -0.60 -17.39 -7.60
CA ALA A 266 -2.03 -17.27 -7.87
C ALA A 266 -2.84 -17.40 -6.57
N SER A 267 -4.14 -17.17 -6.65
CA SER A 267 -5.08 -17.52 -5.58
C SER A 267 -6.19 -18.44 -6.05
N ASN A 268 -6.98 -18.99 -5.13
CA ASN A 268 -8.30 -19.50 -5.50
C ASN A 268 -9.38 -18.41 -5.55
N THR A 269 -10.43 -18.70 -6.31
CA THR A 269 -11.55 -17.83 -6.63
C THR A 269 -12.42 -17.58 -5.42
N CYS A 270 -12.58 -16.32 -5.03
CA CYS A 270 -13.47 -15.99 -3.92
C CYS A 270 -14.08 -14.59 -4.00
N GLY A 271 -13.81 -13.83 -5.06
CA GLY A 271 -14.18 -12.42 -5.14
C GLY A 271 -13.48 -11.60 -4.05
N TYR A 272 -14.20 -10.71 -3.37
CA TYR A 272 -13.67 -9.84 -2.31
C TYR A 272 -13.63 -10.52 -0.93
N CYS A 273 -13.21 -11.79 -0.87
CA CYS A 273 -13.21 -12.56 0.37
C CYS A 273 -12.08 -12.14 1.33
N ASN A 274 -12.29 -12.38 2.63
CA ASN A 274 -11.27 -12.20 3.65
C ASN A 274 -10.31 -13.39 3.67
N GLY A 275 -9.44 -13.47 2.66
CA GLY A 275 -8.42 -14.51 2.51
C GLY A 275 -8.78 -15.63 1.53
N SER A 276 -7.82 -15.95 0.66
CA SER A 276 -7.93 -16.99 -0.36
C SER A 276 -6.73 -17.95 -0.27
N ILE A 277 -6.88 -19.18 -0.79
CA ILE A 277 -5.75 -20.11 -0.88
C ILE A 277 -4.64 -19.47 -1.72
N GLY A 278 -3.42 -19.43 -1.19
CA GLY A 278 -2.24 -18.92 -1.89
C GLY A 278 -1.57 -20.05 -2.64
N LEU A 279 -1.45 -19.92 -3.96
CA LEU A 279 -0.94 -20.94 -4.85
C LEU A 279 0.40 -20.50 -5.45
N LEU A 280 1.26 -21.49 -5.69
CA LEU A 280 2.48 -21.32 -6.46
C LEU A 280 2.66 -22.49 -7.41
N TYR A 281 2.56 -22.21 -8.70
CA TYR A 281 2.89 -23.15 -9.77
C TYR A 281 4.35 -22.94 -10.17
N ARG A 282 5.06 -24.02 -10.49
CA ARG A 282 6.42 -23.94 -11.05
C ARG A 282 6.64 -24.89 -12.22
N SER A 283 7.45 -24.48 -13.19
CA SER A 283 7.84 -25.29 -14.35
C SER A 283 9.18 -24.83 -14.92
N SER A 284 9.98 -25.75 -15.47
CA SER A 284 11.21 -25.41 -16.20
C SER A 284 10.94 -24.94 -17.63
N SER A 285 9.67 -24.96 -18.05
CA SER A 285 9.18 -24.53 -19.37
C SER A 285 7.95 -23.66 -19.20
N ILE A 286 7.87 -22.57 -19.95
CA ILE A 286 6.73 -21.64 -19.94
C ILE A 286 5.39 -22.34 -20.29
N ARG A 287 5.44 -23.51 -20.92
CA ARG A 287 4.26 -24.31 -21.33
C ARG A 287 3.90 -25.43 -20.36
N GLY A 288 4.61 -25.54 -19.23
CA GLY A 288 4.50 -26.68 -18.32
C GLY A 288 5.39 -27.88 -18.72
N PRO A 289 5.20 -29.05 -18.08
CA PRO A 289 4.17 -29.32 -17.06
C PRO A 289 4.40 -28.54 -15.76
N TRP A 290 3.32 -28.11 -15.11
CA TRP A 290 3.38 -27.33 -13.87
C TRP A 290 3.25 -28.22 -12.64
N THR A 291 4.08 -27.94 -11.63
CA THR A 291 3.92 -28.47 -10.27
C THR A 291 3.31 -27.39 -9.40
N ARG A 292 2.18 -27.68 -8.74
CA ARG A 292 1.52 -26.76 -7.81
C ARG A 292 1.97 -26.99 -6.37
N GLN A 293 2.12 -25.91 -5.63
CA GLN A 293 2.19 -25.87 -4.17
C GLN A 293 1.09 -24.95 -3.63
N ILE A 294 0.57 -25.28 -2.45
CA ILE A 294 -0.24 -24.39 -1.64
C ILE A 294 0.70 -23.76 -0.62
N LEU A 295 0.80 -22.43 -0.61
CA LEU A 295 1.64 -21.69 0.34
C LEU A 295 0.88 -21.26 1.59
N SER A 296 -0.45 -21.12 1.51
CA SER A 296 -1.30 -20.79 2.65
C SER A 296 -2.75 -21.12 2.33
N GLY A 297 -3.53 -21.53 3.33
CA GLY A 297 -4.98 -21.77 3.16
C GLY A 297 -5.82 -20.51 2.99
N TYR A 298 -5.30 -19.34 3.38
CA TYR A 298 -6.03 -18.06 3.38
C TYR A 298 -5.12 -16.85 3.08
N SER A 299 -3.88 -17.08 2.64
CA SER A 299 -2.89 -16.05 2.25
C SER A 299 -2.78 -14.89 3.23
N CYS A 300 -2.81 -15.21 4.52
CA CYS A 300 -2.73 -14.24 5.62
C CYS A 300 -3.86 -13.19 5.58
N ASP A 301 -5.07 -13.63 5.26
CA ASP A 301 -6.29 -12.83 5.05
C ASP A 301 -6.22 -11.95 3.79
N GLY A 302 -5.53 -12.45 2.77
CA GLY A 302 -5.32 -11.72 1.52
C GLY A 302 -5.58 -12.51 0.25
N GLN A 303 -5.34 -11.82 -0.86
CA GLN A 303 -5.31 -12.33 -2.21
C GLN A 303 -4.08 -11.76 -2.91
N VAL A 304 -3.32 -12.60 -3.61
CA VAL A 304 -2.07 -12.18 -4.25
C VAL A 304 -2.34 -11.20 -5.40
N GLU A 305 -1.57 -10.13 -5.43
CA GLU A 305 -1.65 -9.11 -6.47
C GLU A 305 -0.39 -9.10 -7.35
N GLY A 306 0.75 -9.46 -6.76
CA GLY A 306 2.02 -9.53 -7.46
C GLY A 306 3.12 -10.23 -6.66
N VAL A 307 4.27 -10.39 -7.31
CA VAL A 307 5.53 -10.79 -6.71
C VAL A 307 6.55 -9.71 -7.05
N LEU A 308 7.06 -9.03 -6.02
CA LEU A 308 8.03 -7.95 -6.15
C LEU A 308 9.47 -8.51 -6.07
N PRO A 309 10.25 -8.49 -7.16
CA PRO A 309 11.67 -8.83 -7.10
C PRO A 309 12.47 -7.67 -6.50
N LEU A 310 13.19 -7.94 -5.41
CA LEU A 310 14.11 -7.00 -4.77
C LEU A 310 15.54 -7.52 -4.88
N GLN A 311 16.36 -6.84 -5.69
CA GLN A 311 17.77 -7.14 -5.83
C GLN A 311 18.57 -6.44 -4.73
N ASP A 312 19.39 -7.19 -4.01
CA ASP A 312 20.42 -6.64 -3.13
C ASP A 312 21.64 -6.23 -3.99
N PRO A 313 22.00 -4.93 -4.05
CA PRO A 313 23.09 -4.47 -4.90
C PRO A 313 24.48 -4.89 -4.37
N VAL A 314 24.57 -5.42 -3.14
CA VAL A 314 25.83 -5.91 -2.55
C VAL A 314 26.12 -7.35 -2.96
N SER A 315 25.15 -8.24 -2.79
CA SER A 315 25.28 -9.67 -3.11
C SER A 315 24.92 -10.00 -4.56
N GLY A 316 24.06 -9.19 -5.19
CA GLY A 316 23.42 -9.47 -6.47
C GLY A 316 22.19 -10.39 -6.36
N ASP A 317 21.90 -10.91 -5.17
CA ASP A 317 20.78 -11.83 -4.94
C ASP A 317 19.43 -11.12 -5.08
N VAL A 318 18.45 -11.84 -5.64
CA VAL A 318 17.08 -11.35 -5.79
C VAL A 318 16.16 -12.08 -4.80
N THR A 319 15.56 -11.31 -3.90
CA THR A 319 14.48 -11.77 -3.03
C THR A 319 13.13 -11.52 -3.72
N ASN A 320 12.38 -12.56 -4.01
CA ASN A 320 11.01 -12.44 -4.52
C ASN A 320 10.05 -12.26 -3.35
N VAL A 321 9.35 -11.14 -3.29
CA VAL A 321 8.44 -10.79 -2.20
C VAL A 321 7.00 -10.99 -2.66
N TRP A 322 6.30 -11.92 -2.04
CA TRP A 322 4.86 -12.11 -2.19
C TRP A 322 4.13 -10.84 -1.74
N HIS A 323 3.28 -10.29 -2.61
CA HIS A 323 2.49 -9.09 -2.35
C HIS A 323 1.00 -9.42 -2.51
N SER A 324 0.24 -9.21 -1.44
CA SER A 324 -1.21 -9.42 -1.40
C SER A 324 -1.94 -8.15 -1.00
N THR A 325 -3.19 -8.02 -1.42
CA THR A 325 -4.16 -7.15 -0.76
C THR A 325 -4.86 -7.92 0.34
N SER A 326 -5.03 -7.30 1.50
CA SER A 326 -5.94 -7.81 2.52
C SER A 326 -7.32 -7.25 2.25
N VAL A 327 -8.36 -8.08 2.16
CA VAL A 327 -9.72 -7.58 1.98
C VAL A 327 -10.50 -7.77 3.27
N PRO A 328 -11.18 -6.75 3.82
CA PRO A 328 -11.94 -6.91 5.05
C PRO A 328 -13.20 -7.78 4.90
N GLY A 329 -13.41 -8.43 3.74
CA GLY A 329 -14.54 -9.33 3.48
C GLY A 329 -15.90 -8.64 3.42
N SER A 330 -15.96 -7.35 3.08
CA SER A 330 -17.19 -6.56 3.09
C SER A 330 -17.24 -5.51 1.98
N ILE A 331 -18.30 -4.69 1.97
CA ILE A 331 -18.50 -3.57 1.02
C ILE A 331 -17.37 -2.53 1.02
N ASN A 332 -16.45 -2.58 2.00
CA ASN A 332 -15.35 -1.63 2.16
C ASN A 332 -14.04 -2.14 1.55
N VAL A 333 -14.07 -2.63 0.31
CA VAL A 333 -12.90 -3.16 -0.41
C VAL A 333 -11.73 -2.17 -0.39
N GLY A 334 -12.01 -0.86 -0.54
CA GLY A 334 -11.02 0.19 -0.49
C GLY A 334 -10.28 0.37 0.84
N TRP A 335 -10.71 -0.29 1.92
CA TRP A 335 -9.99 -0.28 3.20
C TRP A 335 -8.98 -1.42 3.30
N GLY A 336 -8.86 -2.21 2.25
CA GLY A 336 -7.82 -3.22 2.15
C GLY A 336 -6.43 -2.60 2.22
N GLY A 337 -5.57 -3.20 3.03
CA GLY A 337 -4.15 -2.89 3.07
C GLY A 337 -3.33 -3.86 2.23
N HIS A 338 -2.01 -3.82 2.42
CA HIS A 338 -1.05 -4.64 1.69
C HIS A 338 -0.25 -5.54 2.62
N ILE A 339 0.01 -6.76 2.17
CA ILE A 339 0.82 -7.76 2.85
C ILE A 339 2.03 -8.05 1.98
N PHE A 340 3.23 -7.98 2.57
CA PHE A 340 4.49 -8.26 1.88
C PHE A 340 5.27 -9.31 2.68
N GLN A 341 5.61 -10.42 2.04
CA GLN A 341 6.42 -11.47 2.67
C GLN A 341 7.45 -12.02 1.67
N PRO A 342 8.75 -12.13 2.03
CA PRO A 342 9.71 -12.79 1.17
C PRO A 342 9.38 -14.28 1.00
N LEU A 343 9.40 -14.75 -0.24
CA LEU A 343 9.32 -16.18 -0.56
C LEU A 343 10.68 -16.83 -0.33
N VAL A 344 10.69 -17.91 0.46
CA VAL A 344 11.90 -18.69 0.76
C VAL A 344 11.85 -20.00 -0.03
N PHE A 345 12.86 -20.23 -0.87
CA PHE A 345 12.92 -21.39 -1.77
C PHE A 345 13.98 -22.40 -1.31
N ALA A 346 13.64 -23.69 -1.41
CA ALA A 346 14.59 -24.79 -1.34
C ALA A 346 15.35 -24.95 -2.68
N ASP A 347 16.43 -25.74 -2.67
CA ASP A 347 17.29 -25.98 -3.85
C ASP A 347 16.54 -26.62 -5.02
N ASN A 348 15.54 -27.45 -4.73
CA ASN A 348 14.69 -28.07 -5.74
C ASN A 348 13.65 -27.09 -6.34
N GLY A 349 13.69 -25.81 -5.95
CA GLY A 349 12.77 -24.75 -6.35
C GLY A 349 11.45 -24.69 -5.59
N SER A 350 11.27 -25.44 -4.48
CA SER A 350 9.98 -25.44 -3.77
C SER A 350 9.97 -24.31 -2.77
N ALA A 351 8.87 -23.58 -2.65
CA ALA A 351 8.76 -22.51 -1.67
C ALA A 351 8.26 -23.05 -0.31
N GLN A 352 8.70 -22.41 0.79
CA GLN A 352 8.11 -22.55 2.12
C GLN A 352 6.70 -21.93 2.16
N GLU A 353 5.88 -22.38 3.10
CA GLU A 353 4.58 -21.77 3.37
C GLU A 353 4.73 -20.31 3.84
N LEU A 354 3.70 -19.50 3.60
CA LEU A 354 3.63 -18.14 4.12
C LEU A 354 3.51 -18.19 5.65
N ASP A 355 4.15 -17.25 6.32
CA ASP A 355 4.09 -17.12 7.77
C ASP A 355 3.04 -16.08 8.05
N CYS A 356 1.84 -16.52 8.43
CA CYS A 356 0.70 -15.65 8.70
C CYS A 356 0.59 -15.24 10.18
N SER A 357 1.65 -15.42 10.98
CA SER A 357 1.64 -14.92 12.35
C SER A 357 1.56 -13.39 12.36
N LEU A 358 0.76 -12.83 13.26
CA LEU A 358 0.53 -11.38 13.33
C LEU A 358 1.81 -10.60 13.70
N ASN A 359 2.74 -11.23 14.41
CA ASN A 359 4.02 -10.63 14.82
C ASN A 359 5.16 -10.92 13.84
N ALA A 360 4.90 -11.58 12.70
CA ALA A 360 5.92 -11.86 11.70
C ALA A 360 6.51 -10.56 11.14
N LYS A 361 7.84 -10.51 11.06
CA LYS A 361 8.59 -9.38 10.50
C LYS A 361 9.68 -9.89 9.59
N PHE A 362 9.79 -9.27 8.42
CA PHE A 362 10.71 -9.70 7.38
C PHE A 362 11.57 -8.55 6.90
N SER A 363 12.88 -8.62 7.14
CA SER A 363 13.84 -7.65 6.63
C SER A 363 14.37 -8.10 5.27
N VAL A 364 14.27 -7.23 4.28
CA VAL A 364 14.74 -7.50 2.91
C VAL A 364 15.70 -6.38 2.50
N ASN A 365 16.90 -6.78 2.07
CA ASN A 365 17.86 -5.86 1.45
C ASN A 365 17.46 -5.63 0.00
N PHE A 366 17.60 -4.39 -0.47
CA PHE A 366 17.22 -4.01 -1.82
C PHE A 366 18.03 -2.81 -2.31
N GLN A 367 18.00 -2.59 -3.62
CA GLN A 367 18.55 -1.40 -4.26
C GLN A 367 17.59 -0.23 -4.11
N ALA A 368 17.96 0.77 -3.30
CA ALA A 368 17.23 2.02 -3.23
C ALA A 368 17.21 2.73 -4.60
N GLY A 369 16.12 3.45 -4.83
CA GLY A 369 16.03 4.38 -5.95
C GLY A 369 16.99 5.57 -5.80
N SER A 370 17.37 6.18 -6.91
CA SER A 370 18.36 7.27 -6.94
C SER A 370 17.82 8.64 -6.53
N SER A 371 16.51 8.78 -6.49
CA SER A 371 15.82 10.04 -6.18
C SER A 371 15.59 10.26 -4.68
N GLN A 372 15.45 11.53 -4.28
CA GLN A 372 15.07 11.90 -2.92
C GLN A 372 13.75 11.26 -2.48
N ASN A 373 13.65 10.98 -1.17
CA ASN A 373 12.42 10.50 -0.54
C ASN A 373 11.27 11.49 -0.75
N ALA A 374 10.07 10.94 -0.87
CA ALA A 374 8.84 11.73 -0.99
C ALA A 374 8.70 12.67 0.23
N SER A 375 8.32 13.92 -0.04
CA SER A 375 7.96 14.91 0.98
C SER A 375 6.55 15.42 0.75
N GLY A 376 5.81 15.59 1.82
CA GLY A 376 4.40 16.01 1.89
C GLY A 376 4.01 16.32 3.33
N ALA A 377 2.74 16.67 3.54
CA ALA A 377 2.25 17.23 4.81
C ALA A 377 2.57 16.36 6.05
N LEU A 378 2.41 15.04 5.95
CA LEU A 378 2.73 14.12 7.04
C LEU A 378 4.24 14.02 7.29
N SER A 379 5.03 13.88 6.22
CA SER A 379 6.48 13.74 6.35
C SER A 379 7.17 15.02 6.89
N SER A 380 6.53 16.18 6.72
CA SER A 380 6.96 17.46 7.29
C SER A 380 6.29 17.82 8.62
N ALA A 381 5.43 16.94 9.14
CA ALA A 381 4.69 17.22 10.37
C ALA A 381 5.65 17.44 11.54
N GLY A 382 5.37 18.46 12.35
CA GLY A 382 6.14 18.73 13.56
C GLY A 382 5.83 17.76 14.70
N GLN A 383 4.66 17.12 14.65
CA GLN A 383 4.23 16.09 15.59
C GLN A 383 3.22 15.16 14.91
N ALA A 384 3.32 13.86 15.13
CA ALA A 384 2.40 12.88 14.55
C ALA A 384 2.30 11.62 15.43
N THR A 385 1.21 10.89 15.23
CA THR A 385 1.10 9.50 15.70
C THR A 385 2.13 8.59 14.98
N PRO A 386 2.55 7.47 15.59
CA PRO A 386 3.63 6.66 15.04
C PRO A 386 3.32 6.14 13.63
N ALA A 387 4.21 6.40 12.67
CA ALA A 387 4.02 5.97 11.28
C ALA A 387 3.96 4.44 11.09
N GLN A 388 4.52 3.68 12.04
CA GLN A 388 4.60 2.22 12.01
C GLN A 388 3.62 1.51 12.95
N ALA A 389 2.67 2.24 13.57
CA ALA A 389 1.62 1.60 14.36
C ALA A 389 0.67 0.75 13.50
N VAL A 390 0.01 -0.21 14.14
CA VAL A 390 -1.08 -0.99 13.54
C VAL A 390 -2.36 -0.18 13.70
N TYR A 391 -2.81 0.43 12.60
CA TYR A 391 -4.04 1.21 12.57
C TYR A 391 -5.23 0.35 12.16
N THR A 392 -6.30 0.42 12.94
CA THR A 392 -7.56 -0.29 12.69
C THR A 392 -8.70 0.67 12.42
N PRO A 393 -9.54 0.42 11.39
CA PRO A 393 -10.79 1.14 11.17
C PRO A 393 -11.74 1.07 12.37
N VAL A 394 -12.31 2.22 12.76
CA VAL A 394 -13.39 2.33 13.74
C VAL A 394 -14.48 3.21 13.14
N CYS A 395 -15.74 2.77 13.23
CA CYS A 395 -16.90 3.43 12.63
C CYS A 395 -17.99 3.60 13.69
N ASP A 396 -17.88 4.63 14.51
CA ASP A 396 -18.75 4.82 15.67
C ASP A 396 -19.13 6.28 15.93
N SER A 397 -19.00 7.16 14.92
CA SER A 397 -19.35 8.59 15.06
C SER A 397 -20.85 8.86 15.23
N ASP A 398 -21.68 7.87 14.90
CA ASP A 398 -23.13 7.86 15.19
C ASP A 398 -23.39 7.64 16.69
N SER A 399 -22.46 6.97 17.37
CA SER A 399 -22.56 6.54 18.75
C SER A 399 -21.71 7.39 19.70
N PHE A 400 -20.63 8.01 19.23
CA PHE A 400 -19.67 8.74 20.05
C PHE A 400 -19.17 10.02 19.37
N GLU A 401 -19.04 11.08 20.17
CA GLU A 401 -18.07 12.14 19.89
C GLU A 401 -16.71 11.73 20.42
N LEU A 402 -15.66 12.13 19.73
CA LEU A 402 -14.28 11.82 20.09
C LEU A 402 -13.46 13.09 20.34
N PHE A 403 -12.58 13.04 21.33
CA PHE A 403 -11.65 14.11 21.66
C PHE A 403 -10.25 13.51 21.73
N GLN A 404 -9.53 13.56 20.60
CA GLN A 404 -8.13 13.16 20.55
C GLN A 404 -7.28 14.28 21.13
N THR A 405 -6.44 13.99 22.13
CA THR A 405 -5.64 14.99 22.84
C THR A 405 -4.16 14.63 22.88
N TRP A 406 -3.30 15.64 23.00
CA TRP A 406 -1.86 15.48 23.08
C TRP A 406 -1.16 16.63 23.82
N ASN A 407 0.07 16.37 24.26
CA ASN A 407 0.99 17.40 24.73
C ASN A 407 1.83 17.92 23.55
N VAL A 408 1.90 19.24 23.40
CA VAL A 408 2.71 19.92 22.40
C VAL A 408 4.19 19.71 22.70
N THR A 409 4.91 19.11 21.75
CA THR A 409 6.35 18.83 21.88
C THR A 409 7.24 19.96 21.36
N LYS A 410 6.69 20.86 20.53
CA LYS A 410 7.41 21.94 19.85
C LYS A 410 6.64 23.25 19.98
N SER A 411 7.33 24.32 20.42
CA SER A 411 6.74 25.67 20.39
C SER A 411 6.72 26.21 18.96
N GLY A 412 5.69 26.98 18.60
CA GLY A 412 5.61 27.62 17.29
C GLY A 412 4.18 27.94 16.87
N ALA A 413 4.04 28.53 15.68
CA ALA A 413 2.75 28.72 15.05
C ALA A 413 2.29 27.40 14.39
N LEU A 414 1.07 27.00 14.68
CA LEU A 414 0.45 25.84 14.05
C LEU A 414 -0.23 26.25 12.75
N GLU A 415 -0.11 25.43 11.72
CA GLU A 415 -0.77 25.62 10.42
C GLU A 415 -2.06 24.79 10.34
N SER A 416 -1.99 23.49 10.68
CA SER A 416 -3.13 22.58 10.63
C SER A 416 -2.97 21.37 11.53
N VAL A 417 -4.10 20.74 11.85
CA VAL A 417 -4.16 19.39 12.43
C VAL A 417 -4.98 18.51 11.50
N SER A 418 -4.47 17.34 11.18
CA SER A 418 -5.07 16.41 10.22
C SER A 418 -5.34 15.06 10.84
N ILE A 419 -6.49 14.48 10.52
CA ILE A 419 -6.91 13.12 10.92
C ILE A 419 -7.33 12.31 9.70
N ASN A 420 -7.24 10.99 9.78
CA ASN A 420 -7.66 10.10 8.69
C ASN A 420 -9.13 9.73 8.83
N ILE A 421 -9.95 10.11 7.86
CA ILE A 421 -11.41 9.86 7.84
C ILE A 421 -11.80 9.17 6.53
N ALA A 422 -12.64 8.14 6.64
CA ALA A 422 -13.40 7.59 5.52
C ALA A 422 -14.89 7.93 5.68
N ALA A 423 -15.50 8.37 4.58
CA ALA A 423 -16.92 8.64 4.45
C ALA A 423 -17.63 7.53 3.65
N SER A 424 -18.95 7.59 3.64
CA SER A 424 -19.83 6.73 2.87
C SER A 424 -21.04 7.53 2.39
N VAL A 425 -22.21 7.34 2.99
CA VAL A 425 -23.49 7.94 2.57
C VAL A 425 -24.04 8.95 3.57
N GLN A 426 -23.18 9.52 4.41
CA GLN A 426 -23.61 10.48 5.44
C GLN A 426 -24.26 11.72 4.80
N THR A 427 -25.29 12.20 5.49
CA THR A 427 -26.11 13.36 5.13
C THR A 427 -25.84 14.58 6.01
N VAL A 428 -25.28 14.37 7.20
CA VAL A 428 -24.87 15.39 8.15
C VAL A 428 -23.36 15.61 8.06
N PRO A 429 -22.88 16.86 8.03
CA PRO A 429 -21.45 17.13 7.97
C PRO A 429 -20.71 16.64 9.23
N LEU A 430 -19.48 16.16 9.06
CA LEU A 430 -18.51 15.97 10.13
C LEU A 430 -17.93 17.33 10.54
N GLY A 431 -18.10 17.75 11.78
CA GLY A 431 -17.40 18.88 12.39
C GLY A 431 -16.10 18.45 13.07
N LEU A 432 -15.04 19.21 12.81
CA LEU A 432 -13.73 19.05 13.43
C LEU A 432 -13.32 20.36 14.09
N THR A 433 -12.99 20.33 15.38
CA THR A 433 -12.56 21.53 16.12
C THR A 433 -11.25 21.27 16.85
N VAL A 434 -10.22 22.05 16.57
CA VAL A 434 -8.95 22.03 17.30
C VAL A 434 -9.02 23.04 18.43
N PHE A 435 -8.61 22.63 19.63
CA PHE A 435 -8.70 23.43 20.84
C PHE A 435 -7.48 23.26 21.76
N LYS A 436 -7.27 24.26 22.61
CA LYS A 436 -6.31 24.26 23.72
C LYS A 436 -7.05 24.19 25.04
N PHE A 437 -6.53 23.41 26.00
CA PHE A 437 -7.09 23.25 27.33
C PHE A 437 -6.01 23.27 28.42
N ASP A 438 -6.41 23.46 29.68
CA ASP A 438 -5.50 23.75 30.80
C ASP A 438 -5.01 22.49 31.50
N SER A 439 -5.92 21.52 31.73
CA SER A 439 -5.59 20.22 32.31
C SER A 439 -6.60 19.15 31.93
N TYR A 440 -6.22 17.87 32.05
CA TYR A 440 -7.16 16.76 31.84
C TYR A 440 -8.31 16.72 32.85
N THR A 441 -8.09 17.25 34.07
CA THR A 441 -9.15 17.38 35.06
C THR A 441 -10.17 18.44 34.63
N ASP A 442 -9.69 19.56 34.10
CA ASP A 442 -10.55 20.64 33.61
C ASP A 442 -11.32 20.21 32.35
N LEU A 443 -10.68 19.49 31.42
CA LEU A 443 -11.31 19.02 30.18
C LEU A 443 -12.63 18.26 30.43
N VAL A 444 -12.71 17.50 31.52
CA VAL A 444 -13.90 16.71 31.87
C VAL A 444 -14.74 17.34 32.99
N ALA A 445 -14.35 18.50 33.49
CA ALA A 445 -15.05 19.22 34.55
C ALA A 445 -16.35 19.88 34.02
N PRO A 446 -17.39 20.00 34.88
CA PRO A 446 -18.58 20.76 34.51
C PRO A 446 -18.22 22.23 34.24
N GLU A 447 -18.90 22.84 33.26
CA GLU A 447 -18.78 24.26 32.90
C GLU A 447 -17.42 24.70 32.35
N TYR A 448 -16.45 23.79 32.20
CA TYR A 448 -15.16 24.12 31.60
C TYR A 448 -15.31 24.50 30.12
N LYS A 449 -14.57 25.52 29.71
CA LYS A 449 -14.55 26.03 28.34
C LYS A 449 -13.12 26.11 27.84
N TRP A 450 -12.80 25.30 26.84
CA TRP A 450 -11.52 25.35 26.14
C TRP A 450 -11.39 26.58 25.23
N THR A 451 -10.16 26.83 24.76
CA THR A 451 -9.88 27.85 23.74
C THR A 451 -9.85 27.21 22.35
N THR A 452 -10.79 27.58 21.47
CA THR A 452 -10.80 27.11 20.08
C THR A 452 -9.67 27.74 19.27
N LEU A 453 -8.92 26.93 18.52
CA LEU A 453 -7.82 27.34 17.64
C LEU A 453 -8.22 27.34 16.15
N GLY A 454 -9.14 26.44 15.77
CA GLY A 454 -9.69 26.34 14.42
C GLY A 454 -10.82 25.31 14.33
N THR A 455 -11.66 25.44 13.31
CA THR A 455 -12.78 24.53 13.04
C THR A 455 -12.90 24.30 11.54
N ALA A 456 -13.27 23.08 11.15
CA ALA A 456 -13.64 22.70 9.80
C ALA A 456 -14.93 21.87 9.81
N SER A 457 -15.66 21.89 8.70
CA SER A 457 -16.86 21.08 8.51
C SER A 457 -16.82 20.40 7.15
N TYR A 458 -17.07 19.09 7.13
CA TYR A 458 -16.93 18.24 5.97
C TYR A 458 -18.25 17.52 5.65
N ASN A 459 -18.83 17.84 4.52
CA ASN A 459 -19.84 16.96 3.92
C ASN A 459 -19.16 15.67 3.41
N ALA A 460 -19.88 14.55 3.40
CA ALA A 460 -19.37 13.28 2.87
C ALA A 460 -18.76 13.42 1.45
N THR A 461 -19.34 14.28 0.59
CA THR A 461 -18.85 14.54 -0.78
C THR A 461 -17.50 15.27 -0.86
N LYS A 462 -16.99 15.79 0.26
CA LYS A 462 -15.66 16.40 0.39
C LYS A 462 -14.64 15.45 1.02
N LEU A 463 -15.08 14.27 1.45
CA LEU A 463 -14.25 13.22 2.03
C LEU A 463 -14.13 12.06 1.06
N SER A 464 -13.21 11.14 1.36
CA SER A 464 -12.96 9.96 0.55
C SER A 464 -13.67 8.74 1.13
N TYR A 465 -13.97 7.74 0.30
CA TYR A 465 -14.41 6.42 0.75
C TYR A 465 -13.29 5.58 1.39
N VAL A 466 -12.04 6.04 1.31
CA VAL A 466 -10.88 5.46 2.00
C VAL A 466 -10.31 6.47 3.02
N PHE A 467 -9.35 6.05 3.85
CA PHE A 467 -8.86 6.85 4.97
C PHE A 467 -7.89 7.97 4.55
N ASN A 468 -8.41 9.00 3.86
CA ASN A 468 -7.66 10.20 3.49
C ASN A 468 -7.67 11.24 4.61
N THR A 469 -6.77 12.22 4.52
CA THR A 469 -6.64 13.28 5.53
C THR A 469 -7.78 14.29 5.43
N ALA A 470 -8.44 14.56 6.55
CA ALA A 470 -9.28 15.72 6.80
C ALA A 470 -8.54 16.67 7.74
N SER A 471 -8.39 17.94 7.35
CA SER A 471 -7.47 18.90 7.98
C SER A 471 -8.22 20.12 8.51
N VAL A 472 -8.02 20.45 9.78
CA VAL A 472 -8.49 21.71 10.36
C VAL A 472 -7.42 22.77 10.15
N PRO A 473 -7.64 23.76 9.25
CA PRO A 473 -6.73 24.90 9.16
C PRO A 473 -6.84 25.74 10.42
N LEU A 474 -5.70 26.21 10.92
CA LEU A 474 -5.64 27.00 12.12
C LEU A 474 -5.48 28.48 11.79
N THR A 475 -6.01 29.33 12.67
CA THR A 475 -5.91 30.78 12.50
C THR A 475 -4.45 31.22 12.56
N SER A 476 -4.07 32.26 11.81
CA SER A 476 -2.69 32.77 11.68
C SER A 476 -2.01 33.21 12.99
N ASN A 477 -2.71 33.15 14.13
CA ASN A 477 -2.20 33.48 15.47
C ASN A 477 -2.21 32.29 16.45
N ALA A 478 -2.51 31.06 16.00
CA ALA A 478 -2.48 29.86 16.85
C ALA A 478 -1.03 29.47 17.21
N THR A 479 -0.42 30.24 18.12
CA THR A 479 0.92 29.96 18.65
C THR A 479 0.80 29.12 19.91
N VAL A 480 1.60 28.07 19.99
CA VAL A 480 1.65 27.16 21.13
C VAL A 480 3.05 27.09 21.71
N SER A 481 3.11 26.76 23.00
CA SER A 481 4.34 26.48 23.72
C SER A 481 4.47 24.98 23.95
N ALA A 482 5.71 24.47 23.94
CA ALA A 482 5.97 23.10 24.39
C ALA A 482 5.43 22.91 25.82
N GLY A 483 4.68 21.83 26.04
CA GLY A 483 3.96 21.59 27.30
C GLY A 483 2.47 21.95 27.25
N ASP A 484 2.02 22.75 26.26
CA ASP A 484 0.59 23.04 26.08
C ASP A 484 -0.19 21.76 25.80
N LEU A 485 -1.43 21.70 26.29
CA LEU A 485 -2.36 20.61 26.02
C LEU A 485 -3.35 21.01 24.93
N LEU A 486 -3.38 20.22 23.86
CA LEU A 486 -4.25 20.43 22.72
C LEU A 486 -5.15 19.21 22.49
N GLY A 487 -6.28 19.44 21.84
CA GLY A 487 -7.12 18.39 21.32
C GLY A 487 -7.78 18.73 19.99
N ILE A 488 -8.26 17.69 19.33
CA ILE A 488 -9.19 17.77 18.20
C ILE A 488 -10.48 17.04 18.60
N TRP A 489 -11.59 17.76 18.56
CA TRP A 489 -12.93 17.25 18.77
C TRP A 489 -13.53 16.88 17.41
N MET A 490 -14.06 15.67 17.31
CA MET A 490 -14.78 15.12 16.17
C MET A 490 -16.25 14.96 16.54
N ASP A 491 -17.13 15.68 15.83
CA ASP A 491 -18.58 15.49 15.85
C ASP A 491 -19.08 15.15 14.44
N GLY A 492 -19.98 14.18 14.31
CA GLY A 492 -20.34 13.62 13.00
C GLY A 492 -21.66 12.89 13.05
N TYR A 493 -22.65 13.56 13.65
CA TYR A 493 -23.94 12.98 14.01
C TYR A 493 -24.77 12.62 12.79
N ASP A 494 -24.77 11.37 12.41
CA ASP A 494 -25.57 10.87 11.30
C ASP A 494 -26.09 9.45 11.62
N PHE A 495 -27.06 8.96 10.84
CA PHE A 495 -27.53 7.58 10.94
C PHE A 495 -26.47 6.58 10.44
N THR A 496 -25.53 7.03 9.60
CA THR A 496 -24.35 6.26 9.17
C THR A 496 -23.09 6.89 9.79
N PRO A 497 -22.25 6.14 10.52
CA PRO A 497 -21.04 6.72 11.10
C PRO A 497 -20.02 7.10 10.02
N TYR A 498 -19.31 8.21 10.21
CA TYR A 498 -17.98 8.39 9.66
C TYR A 498 -17.03 7.40 10.33
N CYS A 499 -15.98 7.02 9.61
CA CYS A 499 -14.98 6.10 10.13
C CYS A 499 -13.62 6.78 10.23
N HIS A 500 -12.85 6.42 11.24
CA HIS A 500 -11.49 6.90 11.47
C HIS A 500 -10.55 5.74 11.76
N LEU A 501 -9.27 6.05 11.89
CA LEU A 501 -8.24 5.08 12.25
C LEU A 501 -7.82 5.25 13.69
N GLU A 502 -7.77 4.14 14.43
CA GLU A 502 -7.21 4.09 15.78
C GLU A 502 -6.03 3.13 15.87
N TYR A 503 -5.16 3.33 16.84
CA TYR A 503 -4.14 2.35 17.23
C TYR A 503 -4.06 2.20 18.75
N ASP A 504 -3.42 1.13 19.20
CA ASP A 504 -3.17 0.89 20.62
C ASP A 504 -1.90 1.63 21.09
N THR A 505 -2.03 2.44 22.15
CA THR A 505 -0.91 3.19 22.71
C THR A 505 -0.04 2.38 23.68
N GLY A 506 -0.44 1.14 24.00
CA GLY A 506 0.23 0.26 24.96
C GLY A 506 -0.07 0.59 26.44
N VAL A 507 -0.78 1.69 26.72
CA VAL A 507 -1.05 2.17 28.09
C VAL A 507 -2.04 1.25 28.84
N ALA A 508 -3.05 0.72 28.16
CA ALA A 508 -4.01 -0.23 28.77
C ALA A 508 -3.36 -1.58 29.09
N ILE A 509 -2.41 -2.04 28.28
CA ILE A 509 -1.65 -3.28 28.48
C ILE A 509 -0.76 -3.16 29.72
N ALA A 510 -0.12 -1.99 29.93
CA ALA A 510 0.68 -1.73 31.14
C ALA A 510 -0.16 -1.68 32.43
N ALA A 511 -1.42 -1.23 32.36
CA ALA A 511 -2.33 -1.20 33.50
C ALA A 511 -2.90 -2.59 33.85
N ALA A 512 -3.11 -3.47 32.85
CA ALA A 512 -3.56 -4.85 33.02
C ALA A 512 -2.41 -5.81 33.46
N GLY A 513 -1.15 -5.43 33.25
CA GLY A 513 0.05 -6.24 33.52
C GLY A 513 0.53 -6.32 34.98
N ARG A 514 -0.32 -6.10 35.99
CA ARG A 514 -0.04 -6.44 37.39
C ARG A 514 -0.74 -7.75 37.82
N SER A 515 -0.62 -8.79 36.99
CA SER A 515 -0.74 -10.18 37.46
C SER A 515 -0.03 -11.14 36.52
N GLY A 516 1.23 -11.45 36.85
CA GLY A 516 1.95 -12.70 36.54
C GLY A 516 1.85 -13.29 35.13
N GLY A 517 2.81 -12.95 34.27
CA GLY A 517 3.14 -13.70 33.06
C GLY A 517 4.26 -12.98 32.29
N ARG A 518 5.44 -13.59 32.18
CA ARG A 518 6.50 -13.07 31.30
C ARG A 518 6.17 -13.51 29.89
N ASP A 519 5.53 -12.65 29.11
CA ASP A 519 5.56 -12.78 27.66
C ASP A 519 6.70 -11.92 27.12
N HIS A 520 7.63 -12.60 26.47
CA HIS A 520 8.78 -12.04 25.77
C HIS A 520 8.33 -11.51 24.41
N ASP A 521 7.52 -10.45 24.39
CA ASP A 521 7.32 -9.67 23.17
C ASP A 521 8.40 -8.59 23.08
N GLY A 522 9.44 -8.88 22.31
CA GLY A 522 10.53 -7.96 21.93
C GLY A 522 10.10 -6.88 20.94
N GLY A 523 8.82 -6.54 20.87
CA GLY A 523 8.34 -5.34 20.20
C GLY A 523 8.55 -4.15 21.12
N ASN A 524 9.28 -3.13 20.67
CA ASN A 524 9.47 -1.89 21.40
C ASN A 524 8.11 -1.14 21.51
N SER A 525 7.20 -1.61 22.35
CA SER A 525 5.99 -0.90 22.77
C SER A 525 6.44 0.18 23.75
N ALA A 526 6.98 1.26 23.21
CA ALA A 526 7.03 2.50 23.98
C ALA A 526 5.58 2.83 24.32
N THR A 527 5.21 2.72 25.59
CA THR A 527 3.90 3.17 26.08
C THR A 527 3.77 4.65 25.75
N ASP A 528 2.89 4.99 24.81
CA ASP A 528 2.65 6.37 24.43
C ASP A 528 1.53 6.94 25.29
N SER A 529 1.89 7.38 26.49
CA SER A 529 0.95 8.09 27.37
C SER A 529 0.73 9.55 26.94
N SER A 530 1.40 10.02 25.87
CA SER A 530 1.34 11.41 25.44
C SER A 530 0.11 11.70 24.59
N TYR A 531 -0.48 10.66 23.99
CA TYR A 531 -1.72 10.73 23.23
C TYR A 531 -2.86 10.04 23.96
N ARG A 532 -3.98 10.75 24.13
CA ARG A 532 -5.14 10.24 24.87
C ARG A 532 -6.42 10.54 24.11
N LEU A 533 -7.24 9.52 23.94
CA LEU A 533 -8.54 9.62 23.30
C LEU A 533 -9.64 9.62 24.36
N PHE A 534 -10.47 10.66 24.37
CA PHE A 534 -11.69 10.71 25.17
C PHE A 534 -12.90 10.56 24.28
N GLN A 535 -14.01 10.11 24.86
CA GLN A 535 -15.28 9.96 24.16
C GLN A 535 -16.45 10.43 25.00
N ARG A 536 -17.52 10.83 24.33
CA ARG A 536 -18.84 11.04 24.91
C ARG A 536 -19.86 10.28 24.09
N GLY A 537 -20.57 9.34 24.71
CA GLY A 537 -21.61 8.57 24.02
C GLY A 537 -22.84 9.43 23.70
N PHE A 538 -23.46 9.15 22.56
CA PHE A 538 -24.68 9.81 22.13
C PHE A 538 -25.85 9.50 23.07
N GLY A 539 -26.69 10.50 23.35
CA GLY A 539 -27.74 10.43 24.37
C GLY A 539 -27.21 10.42 25.82
N GLN A 540 -25.90 10.35 26.03
CA GLN A 540 -25.27 10.37 27.36
C GLN A 540 -24.87 11.80 27.72
N ASN A 541 -25.84 12.71 27.67
CA ASN A 541 -25.65 14.14 28.01
C ASN A 541 -25.78 14.42 29.51
N SER A 542 -26.27 13.43 30.29
CA SER A 542 -26.40 13.53 31.73
C SER A 542 -25.17 13.00 32.45
N TRP A 543 -24.92 13.53 33.64
CA TRP A 543 -23.92 13.00 34.56
C TRP A 543 -24.22 11.54 34.91
N ARG A 544 -23.17 10.73 35.03
CA ARG A 544 -23.26 9.27 35.26
C ARG A 544 -23.14 8.88 36.72
N GLY A 545 -23.41 7.59 36.97
CA GLY A 545 -23.31 6.96 38.29
C GLY A 545 -24.54 7.19 39.15
N LEU A 546 -24.64 6.48 40.28
CA LEU A 546 -25.79 6.56 41.19
C LEU A 546 -26.04 7.97 41.75
N GLU A 547 -24.97 8.75 41.89
CA GLU A 547 -25.04 10.13 42.39
C GLU A 547 -25.20 11.16 41.27
N GLY A 548 -25.10 10.76 40.00
CA GLY A 548 -25.11 11.68 38.87
C GLY A 548 -24.02 12.74 38.97
N LYS A 549 -22.78 12.36 39.31
CA LYS A 549 -21.64 13.32 39.44
C LYS A 549 -20.46 12.99 38.53
N THR A 550 -20.50 11.85 37.84
CA THR A 550 -19.40 11.44 36.97
C THR A 550 -19.58 12.09 35.60
N SER A 551 -18.50 12.66 35.06
CA SER A 551 -18.53 13.27 33.73
C SER A 551 -19.04 12.28 32.68
N PRO A 552 -19.91 12.70 31.75
CA PRO A 552 -20.30 11.85 30.63
C PRO A 552 -19.15 11.61 29.65
N VAL A 553 -18.10 12.44 29.70
CA VAL A 553 -16.86 12.29 28.94
C VAL A 553 -15.89 11.42 29.72
N TYR A 554 -15.34 10.39 29.08
CA TYR A 554 -14.37 9.48 29.69
C TYR A 554 -13.34 9.02 28.67
N GLU A 555 -12.20 8.54 29.16
CA GLU A 555 -11.11 8.09 28.31
C GLU A 555 -11.42 6.73 27.65
N ARG A 556 -11.18 6.63 26.34
CA ARG A 556 -11.03 5.37 25.63
C ARG A 556 -9.63 4.84 25.91
N ALA A 557 -9.50 4.14 27.04
CA ALA A 557 -8.21 3.75 27.60
C ALA A 557 -7.32 3.00 26.58
N GLY A 558 -6.07 3.47 26.45
CA GLY A 558 -5.08 2.84 25.57
C GLY A 558 -5.29 3.06 24.08
N LYS A 559 -6.14 4.00 23.67
CA LYS A 559 -6.41 4.30 22.25
C LYS A 559 -6.01 5.72 21.88
N SER A 560 -5.65 5.89 20.61
CA SER A 560 -5.46 7.17 19.96
C SER A 560 -5.92 7.09 18.51
N VAL A 561 -6.56 8.15 18.03
CA VAL A 561 -6.85 8.36 16.60
C VAL A 561 -5.54 8.63 15.87
N ARG A 562 -5.42 8.21 14.60
CA ARG A 562 -4.32 8.60 13.73
C ARG A 562 -4.42 10.08 13.38
N PHE A 563 -3.42 10.86 13.78
CA PHE A 563 -3.35 12.28 13.46
C PHE A 563 -1.91 12.78 13.25
N PHE A 564 -1.78 13.97 12.67
CA PHE A 564 -0.54 14.74 12.62
C PHE A 564 -0.79 16.26 12.64
N VAL A 565 0.26 17.01 12.98
CA VAL A 565 0.24 18.46 13.19
C VAL A 565 1.32 19.13 12.35
N THR A 566 0.92 20.10 11.53
CA THR A 566 1.83 20.90 10.70
C THR A 566 2.06 22.27 11.34
N TYR A 567 3.30 22.74 11.31
CA TYR A 567 3.73 24.04 11.84
C TYR A 567 4.11 24.94 10.68
N ALA A 568 3.86 26.25 10.83
CA ALA A 568 4.17 27.28 9.84
C ALA A 568 5.67 27.62 9.75
#